data_AF-A0A930TNS5-F1
#
_entry.id   AF-A0A930TNS5-F1
#
_cell.length_a   1.000
_cell.length_b   1.000
_cell.length_c   1.000
_cell.angle_alpha   90.00
_cell.angle_beta   90.00
_cell.angle_gamma   90.00
#
_symmetry.space_group_name_H-M   'P 1'
#
loop_
_entity.id
_entity.type
_entity.pdbx_description
1 polymer ?
#
loop_
_entity_poly.entity_id
_entity_poly.type
_entity_poly.pdbx_seq_one_letter_code
_entity_poly.pdbx_strand_id
1 'polypeptide(L)'
;MDQIKFGQLLELEINPQIKTYEAENWQILANSVQELTIPEEEAEDVVAEIITSVTQLEASPPPNYPDALLQVLREIRDSLNKPSEPETPTSAKLKSAISLMPPFVNVSYEGEIDLENFFQTHFPTFRKLIKSATKK
;
A
#
# COMPACT_ATOMS: atom_id res chain seq x y z
N MET A 1 -33.32 21.35 0.09
CA MET A 1 -32.93 20.13 -0.64
C MET A 1 -31.44 19.93 -0.46
N ASP A 2 -31.07 18.89 0.26
CA ASP A 2 -30.63 19.06 1.64
C ASP A 2 -29.19 18.55 1.70
N GLN A 3 -28.23 19.36 2.14
CA GLN A 3 -26.84 18.88 2.31
C GLN A 3 -26.77 17.65 3.23
N ILE A 4 -27.74 17.54 4.15
CA ILE A 4 -27.95 16.38 5.01
C ILE A 4 -28.25 15.11 4.20
N LYS A 5 -29.08 15.19 3.15
CA LYS A 5 -29.38 14.02 2.28
C LYS A 5 -28.18 13.62 1.44
N PHE A 6 -27.37 14.59 1.00
CA PHE A 6 -26.16 14.32 0.24
C PHE A 6 -25.07 13.66 1.09
N GLY A 7 -24.85 14.15 2.32
CA GLY A 7 -23.94 13.51 3.29
C GLY A 7 -24.38 12.08 3.63
N GLN A 8 -25.67 11.86 3.86
CA GLN A 8 -26.21 10.53 4.12
C GLN A 8 -26.05 9.56 2.94
N LEU A 9 -26.23 10.04 1.70
CA LEU A 9 -26.01 9.23 0.49
C LEU A 9 -24.53 8.85 0.30
N LEU A 10 -23.62 9.77 0.59
CA LEU A 10 -22.19 9.46 0.64
C LEU A 10 -21.95 8.34 1.65
N GLU A 11 -22.28 8.57 2.92
CA GLU A 11 -21.98 7.65 4.01
C GLU A 11 -22.60 6.26 3.88
N LEU A 12 -23.87 6.17 3.49
CA LEU A 12 -24.63 4.92 3.56
C LEU A 12 -24.60 4.11 2.27
N GLU A 13 -24.31 4.74 1.13
CA GLU A 13 -24.47 4.08 -0.18
C GLU A 13 -23.20 4.14 -1.02
N ILE A 14 -22.55 5.30 -1.12
CA ILE A 14 -21.36 5.47 -1.98
C ILE A 14 -20.11 4.93 -1.28
N ASN A 15 -19.89 5.28 -0.02
CA ASN A 15 -18.69 4.90 0.72
C ASN A 15 -18.55 3.37 0.89
N PRO A 16 -19.63 2.61 1.18
CA PRO A 16 -19.55 1.16 1.23
C PRO A 16 -19.22 0.54 -0.13
N GLN A 17 -19.77 1.07 -1.23
CA GLN A 17 -19.48 0.58 -2.58
C GLN A 17 -18.02 0.84 -2.97
N ILE A 18 -17.49 2.02 -2.65
CA ILE A 18 -16.07 2.36 -2.84
C ILE A 18 -15.18 1.34 -2.11
N LYS A 19 -15.49 1.04 -0.84
CA LYS A 19 -14.76 0.02 -0.06
C LYS A 19 -14.78 -1.35 -0.71
N THR A 20 -15.92 -1.77 -1.26
CA THR A 20 -16.02 -3.05 -1.98
C THR A 20 -15.13 -3.05 -3.22
N TYR A 21 -15.23 -2.04 -4.10
CA TYR A 21 -14.43 -1.97 -5.33
C TYR A 21 -12.93 -1.90 -5.05
N GLU A 22 -12.52 -1.20 -4.01
CA GLU A 22 -11.11 -1.12 -3.64
C GLU A 22 -10.59 -2.44 -3.06
N ALA A 23 -11.40 -3.16 -2.26
CA ALA A 23 -11.06 -4.50 -1.81
C ALA A 23 -10.94 -5.49 -2.98
N GLU A 24 -11.85 -5.41 -3.96
CA GLU A 24 -11.80 -6.22 -5.18
C GLU A 24 -10.56 -5.89 -6.03
N ASN A 25 -10.32 -4.61 -6.28
CA ASN A 25 -9.14 -4.14 -7.02
C ASN A 25 -7.84 -4.57 -6.32
N TRP A 26 -7.84 -4.54 -4.99
CA TRP A 26 -6.73 -5.00 -4.19
C TRP A 26 -6.49 -6.50 -4.32
N GLN A 27 -7.55 -7.30 -4.25
CA GLN A 27 -7.45 -8.76 -4.41
C GLN A 27 -6.94 -9.13 -5.81
N ILE A 28 -7.36 -8.38 -6.84
CA ILE A 28 -6.83 -8.51 -8.19
C ILE A 28 -5.32 -8.22 -8.19
N LEU A 29 -4.89 -7.10 -7.62
CA LEU A 29 -3.47 -6.74 -7.56
C LEU A 29 -2.64 -7.79 -6.81
N ALA A 30 -3.11 -8.25 -5.65
CA ALA A 30 -2.42 -9.26 -4.86
C ALA A 30 -2.21 -10.54 -5.69
N ASN A 31 -3.23 -10.98 -6.44
CA ASN A 31 -3.13 -12.13 -7.34
C ASN A 31 -2.17 -11.86 -8.51
N SER A 32 -2.27 -10.70 -9.17
CA SER A 32 -1.41 -10.34 -10.31
C SER A 32 0.07 -10.27 -9.92
N VAL A 33 0.37 -9.80 -8.71
CA VAL A 33 1.73 -9.72 -8.17
C VAL A 33 2.31 -11.10 -7.89
N GLN A 34 1.50 -12.09 -7.51
CA GLN A 34 1.97 -13.47 -7.38
C GLN A 34 2.44 -14.04 -8.72
N GLU A 35 1.75 -13.71 -9.82
CA GLU A 35 2.07 -14.15 -11.17
C GLU A 35 3.21 -13.37 -11.84
N LEU A 36 3.62 -12.24 -11.26
CA LEU A 36 4.71 -11.42 -11.80
C LEU A 36 6.07 -12.10 -11.55
N THR A 37 6.89 -12.24 -12.58
CA THR A 37 8.30 -12.58 -12.39
C THR A 37 9.05 -11.30 -12.04
N ILE A 38 9.44 -11.17 -10.77
CA ILE A 38 10.23 -10.04 -10.27
C ILE A 38 11.69 -10.52 -10.20
N PRO A 39 12.63 -9.93 -10.96
CA PRO A 39 14.05 -10.19 -10.80
C PRO A 39 14.49 -9.93 -9.36
N GLU A 40 15.40 -10.75 -8.85
CA GLU A 40 15.83 -10.64 -7.44
C GLU A 40 16.48 -9.30 -7.13
N GLU A 41 17.32 -8.78 -8.04
CA GLU A 41 17.93 -7.45 -7.95
C GLU A 41 16.87 -6.34 -7.86
N GLU A 42 15.81 -6.40 -8.68
CA GLU A 42 14.71 -5.43 -8.62
C GLU A 42 13.92 -5.54 -7.31
N ALA A 43 13.76 -6.75 -6.78
CA ALA A 43 13.12 -6.95 -5.49
C ALA A 43 13.96 -6.39 -4.33
N GLU A 44 15.28 -6.58 -4.36
CA GLU A 44 16.21 -6.02 -3.38
C GLU A 44 16.16 -4.49 -3.36
N ASP A 45 16.18 -3.86 -4.53
CA ASP A 45 16.06 -2.40 -4.67
C ASP A 45 14.75 -1.88 -4.07
N VAL A 46 13.63 -2.54 -4.39
CA VAL A 46 12.31 -2.16 -3.87
C VAL A 46 12.22 -2.37 -2.35
N VAL A 47 12.75 -3.47 -1.84
CA VAL A 47 12.75 -3.75 -0.39
C VAL A 47 13.62 -2.73 0.36
N ALA A 48 14.79 -2.39 -0.18
CA ALA A 48 15.66 -1.37 0.39
C ALA A 48 14.99 0.02 0.40
N GLU A 49 14.29 0.40 -0.69
CA GLU A 49 13.49 1.62 -0.77
C GLU A 49 12.42 1.65 0.32
N ILE A 50 11.63 0.58 0.44
CA ILE A 50 10.55 0.50 1.43
C ILE A 50 11.10 0.65 2.85
N ILE A 51 12.15 -0.11 3.21
CA ILE A 51 12.73 -0.06 4.54
C ILE A 51 13.26 1.33 4.87
N THR A 52 14.00 1.93 3.93
CA THR A 52 14.60 3.25 4.11
C THR A 52 13.53 4.33 4.26
N SER A 53 12.53 4.33 3.38
CA SER A 53 11.50 5.36 3.33
C SER A 53 10.55 5.27 4.53
N VAL A 54 10.18 4.06 4.97
CA VAL A 54 9.41 3.87 6.20
C VAL A 54 10.20 4.36 7.42
N THR A 55 11.49 4.05 7.51
CA THR A 55 12.34 4.52 8.63
C THR A 55 12.45 6.05 8.66
N GLN A 56 12.52 6.71 7.49
CA GLN A 56 12.52 8.18 7.41
C GLN A 56 11.17 8.78 7.81
N LEU A 57 10.06 8.18 7.36
CA LEU A 57 8.71 8.60 7.74
C LEU A 57 8.45 8.45 9.24
N GLU A 58 9.04 7.45 9.90
CA GLU A 58 8.98 7.30 11.35
C GLU A 58 9.80 8.36 12.10
N ALA A 59 10.98 8.70 11.57
CA ALA A 59 11.86 9.68 12.20
C ALA A 59 11.33 11.11 12.08
N SER A 60 10.60 11.41 10.99
CA SER A 60 10.02 12.72 10.72
C SER A 60 8.65 12.59 10.05
N PRO A 61 7.61 12.20 10.81
CA PRO A 61 6.27 12.03 10.27
C PRO A 61 5.72 13.38 9.79
N PRO A 62 5.12 13.46 8.59
CA PRO A 62 4.51 14.69 8.13
C PRO A 62 3.32 15.11 9.01
N PRO A 63 3.05 16.42 9.16
CA PRO A 63 1.84 16.88 9.83
C PRO A 63 0.62 16.33 9.08
N ASN A 64 -0.32 15.73 9.80
CA ASN A 64 -1.56 15.12 9.29
C ASN A 64 -1.44 13.68 8.76
N TYR A 65 -0.41 12.93 9.16
CA TYR A 65 -0.39 11.48 8.91
C TYR A 65 -1.24 10.69 9.92
N PRO A 66 -2.18 9.85 9.46
CA PRO A 66 -2.88 8.92 10.31
C PRO A 66 -1.90 7.92 10.91
N ASP A 67 -1.94 7.77 12.23
CA ASP A 67 -1.15 6.75 12.94
C ASP A 67 -1.39 5.34 12.40
N ALA A 68 -2.61 5.07 11.93
CA ALA A 68 -2.99 3.80 11.30
C ALA A 68 -2.18 3.52 10.01
N LEU A 69 -1.92 4.54 9.19
CA LEU A 69 -1.09 4.38 7.99
C LEU A 69 0.35 4.08 8.37
N LEU A 70 0.89 4.85 9.33
CA LEU A 70 2.25 4.65 9.80
C LEU A 70 2.41 3.24 10.37
N GLN A 71 1.45 2.78 11.19
CA GLN A 71 1.44 1.42 11.74
C GLN A 71 1.49 0.35 10.63
N VAL A 72 0.65 0.45 9.61
CA VAL A 72 0.66 -0.47 8.46
C VAL A 72 2.02 -0.47 7.78
N LEU A 73 2.62 0.70 7.55
CA LEU A 73 3.95 0.82 6.97
C LEU A 73 5.03 0.17 7.85
N ARG A 74 4.92 0.28 9.18
CA ARG A 74 5.81 -0.43 10.12
C ARG A 74 5.67 -1.95 9.97
N GLU A 75 4.44 -2.46 9.93
CA GLU A 75 4.17 -3.89 9.81
C GLU A 75 4.75 -4.46 8.51
N ILE A 76 4.64 -3.71 7.40
CA ILE A 76 5.24 -4.06 6.10
C ILE A 76 6.78 -4.07 6.20
N ARG A 77 7.38 -3.00 6.73
CA ARG A 77 8.83 -2.94 6.92
C ARG A 77 9.31 -4.10 7.79
N ASP A 78 8.65 -4.36 8.91
CA ASP A 78 9.05 -5.39 9.85
C ASP A 78 8.89 -6.78 9.23
N SER A 79 7.86 -7.00 8.39
CA SER A 79 7.73 -8.22 7.60
C SER A 79 8.86 -8.40 6.59
N LEU A 80 9.32 -7.33 5.96
CA LEU A 80 10.45 -7.34 5.00
C LEU A 80 11.81 -7.51 5.70
N ASN A 81 11.98 -6.94 6.89
CA ASN A 81 13.19 -7.02 7.71
C ASN A 81 13.31 -8.31 8.52
N LYS A 82 12.23 -9.10 8.64
CA LYS A 82 12.27 -10.37 9.38
C LYS A 82 13.35 -11.28 8.79
N PRO A 83 14.29 -11.79 9.62
CA PRO A 83 15.21 -12.83 9.19
C PRO A 83 14.39 -13.99 8.66
N SER A 84 14.53 -14.27 7.39
CA SER A 84 13.87 -15.39 6.73
C SER A 84 14.85 -16.54 6.67
N GLU A 85 14.34 -17.76 6.47
CA GLU A 85 15.20 -18.88 6.15
C GLU A 85 16.14 -18.52 4.98
N PRO A 86 17.39 -19.01 4.97
CA PRO A 86 18.41 -18.62 4.00
C PRO A 86 18.02 -18.85 2.53
N GLU A 87 16.91 -19.55 2.29
CA GLU A 87 16.39 -19.89 0.96
C GLU A 87 15.21 -19.02 0.51
N THR A 88 14.68 -18.11 1.34
CA THR A 88 13.52 -17.28 0.92
C THR A 88 13.98 -16.11 0.05
N PRO A 89 13.61 -16.07 -1.26
CA PRO A 89 13.97 -14.97 -2.13
C PRO A 89 13.32 -13.65 -1.66
N THR A 90 14.04 -12.55 -1.78
CA THR A 90 13.57 -11.18 -1.54
C THR A 90 12.35 -10.86 -2.38
N SER A 91 12.30 -11.34 -3.63
CA SER A 91 11.11 -11.28 -4.47
C SER A 91 9.87 -11.93 -3.83
N ALA A 92 10.02 -13.07 -3.15
CA ALA A 92 8.93 -13.71 -2.43
C ALA A 92 8.51 -12.93 -1.17
N LYS A 93 9.47 -12.34 -0.45
CA LYS A 93 9.19 -11.46 0.70
C LYS A 93 8.42 -10.22 0.27
N LEU A 94 8.84 -9.60 -0.83
CA LEU A 94 8.19 -8.44 -1.41
C LEU A 94 6.76 -8.75 -1.85
N LYS A 95 6.53 -9.87 -2.54
CA LYS A 95 5.17 -10.32 -2.89
C LYS A 95 4.29 -10.53 -1.66
N SER A 96 4.85 -11.12 -0.61
CA SER A 96 4.12 -11.37 0.64
C SER A 96 3.78 -10.06 1.36
N ALA A 97 4.73 -9.12 1.43
CA ALA A 97 4.53 -7.79 1.98
C ALA A 97 3.50 -7.00 1.17
N ILE A 98 3.47 -7.18 -0.15
CA ILE A 98 2.43 -6.61 -0.99
C ILE A 98 1.07 -7.14 -0.58
N SER A 99 0.91 -8.45 -0.39
CA SER A 99 -0.37 -9.02 0.07
C SER A 99 -0.82 -8.57 1.47
N LEU A 100 0.09 -8.07 2.31
CA LEU A 100 -0.22 -7.56 3.66
C LEU A 100 -0.69 -6.12 3.68
N MET A 101 -0.49 -5.36 2.59
CA MET A 101 -1.04 -4.00 2.51
C MET A 101 -2.58 -4.10 2.54
N PRO A 102 -3.25 -3.32 3.40
CA PRO A 102 -4.71 -3.28 3.39
C PRO A 102 -5.19 -2.63 2.08
N PRO A 103 -6.42 -2.91 1.62
CA PRO A 103 -7.09 -2.01 0.70
C PRO A 103 -7.15 -0.64 1.40
N PHE A 104 -6.34 0.31 0.93
CA PHE A 104 -5.93 1.53 1.64
C PHE A 104 -7.05 2.54 1.98
N VAL A 105 -8.30 2.15 1.80
CA VAL A 105 -9.51 2.95 1.91
C VAL A 105 -9.76 3.48 3.32
N ASN A 106 -9.37 2.73 4.35
CA ASN A 106 -9.58 3.17 5.74
C ASN A 106 -8.63 4.30 6.18
N VAL A 107 -7.63 4.65 5.36
CA VAL A 107 -6.72 5.78 5.65
C VAL A 107 -7.24 7.08 5.04
N SER A 108 -7.92 7.00 3.90
CA SER A 108 -8.36 8.18 3.14
C SER A 108 -9.74 8.70 3.57
N TYR A 109 -10.48 7.95 4.39
CA TYR A 109 -11.91 8.22 4.62
C TYR A 109 -12.23 9.41 5.53
N GLU A 110 -11.23 10.04 6.16
CA GLU A 110 -11.45 11.28 6.94
C GLU A 110 -10.58 12.48 6.50
N GLY A 111 -9.89 12.39 5.35
CA GLY A 111 -9.84 13.58 4.49
C GLY A 111 -8.52 14.19 4.01
N GLU A 112 -7.31 13.63 4.10
CA GLU A 112 -6.13 14.43 3.67
C GLU A 112 -4.97 13.72 2.95
N ILE A 113 -5.00 12.41 2.74
CA ILE A 113 -3.86 11.74 2.06
C ILE A 113 -4.19 11.39 0.61
N ASP A 114 -3.58 12.16 -0.30
CA ASP A 114 -3.41 11.75 -1.69
C ASP A 114 -2.43 10.57 -1.75
N LEU A 115 -2.98 9.36 -1.66
CA LEU A 115 -2.21 8.12 -1.71
C LEU A 115 -1.41 7.99 -3.01
N GLU A 116 -1.92 8.50 -4.13
CA GLU A 116 -1.20 8.42 -5.39
C GLU A 116 0.07 9.26 -5.36
N ASN A 117 -0.04 10.52 -4.91
CA ASN A 117 1.12 11.38 -4.72
C ASN A 117 2.05 10.87 -3.61
N PHE A 118 1.49 10.26 -2.55
CA PHE A 118 2.25 9.65 -1.46
C PHE A 118 3.18 8.54 -1.96
N PHE A 119 2.64 7.53 -2.64
CA PHE A 119 3.44 6.43 -3.17
C PHE A 119 4.41 6.91 -4.25
N GLN A 120 4.02 7.91 -5.05
CA GLN A 120 4.94 8.49 -6.04
C GLN A 120 6.11 9.23 -5.39
N THR A 121 5.89 9.89 -4.24
CA THR A 121 6.92 10.68 -3.55
C THR A 121 7.82 9.80 -2.68
N HIS A 122 7.25 8.87 -1.92
CA HIS A 122 7.97 8.10 -0.90
C HIS A 122 8.37 6.69 -1.36
N PHE A 123 7.71 6.14 -2.37
CA PHE A 123 7.94 4.77 -2.85
C PHE A 123 7.92 4.67 -4.39
N PRO A 124 8.74 5.46 -5.10
CA PRO A 124 8.67 5.56 -6.56
C PRO A 124 9.00 4.25 -7.29
N THR A 125 9.97 3.47 -6.79
CA THR A 125 10.38 2.20 -7.39
C THR A 125 9.30 1.14 -7.17
N PHE A 126 8.77 1.08 -5.95
CA PHE A 126 7.60 0.27 -5.63
C PHE A 126 6.39 0.62 -6.52
N ARG A 127 6.08 1.91 -6.70
CA ARG A 127 4.98 2.36 -7.56
C ARG A 127 5.14 1.90 -9.00
N LYS A 128 6.37 1.95 -9.53
CA LYS A 128 6.69 1.47 -10.88
C LYS A 128 6.45 -0.04 -11.00
N LEU A 129 6.87 -0.82 -10.01
CA LEU A 129 6.61 -2.26 -9.94
C LEU A 129 5.10 -2.56 -9.99
N ILE A 130 4.31 -1.92 -9.12
CA ILE A 130 2.85 -2.10 -9.09
C ILE A 130 2.19 -1.71 -10.42
N LYS A 131 2.62 -0.62 -11.07
CA LYS A 131 2.12 -0.23 -12.39
C LYS A 131 2.46 -1.25 -13.49
N SER A 132 3.55 -1.99 -13.35
CA SER A 132 3.89 -3.06 -14.29
C SER A 132 3.02 -4.31 -14.08
N ALA A 133 2.62 -4.58 -12.83
CA ALA A 133 1.76 -5.70 -12.47
C ALA A 133 0.32 -5.54 -12.99
N THR A 134 -0.18 -4.32 -13.13
CA THR A 134 -1.55 -4.03 -13.57
C THR A 134 -1.73 -3.83 -15.08
N LYS A 135 -0.66 -3.90 -15.88
CA LYS A 135 -0.66 -3.63 -17.33
C LYS A 135 -0.99 -4.86 -18.22
N LYS A 136 -1.52 -5.95 -17.66
CA LYS A 136 -1.91 -7.15 -18.41
C LYS A 136 -3.37 -7.13 -18.82
#